data_AF-A0A9D7CVA2-F1
#
_entry.id   AF-A0A9D7CVA2-F1
#
_cell.length_a   1.000
_cell.length_b   1.000
_cell.length_c   1.000
_cell.angle_alpha   90.00
_cell.angle_beta   90.00
_cell.angle_gamma   90.00
#
_symmetry.space_group_name_H-M   'P 1'
#
loop_
_entity.id
_entity.type
_entity.pdbx_description
1 polymer ?
#
loop_
_entity_poly.entity_id
_entity_poly.type
_entity_poly.pdbx_seq_one_letter_code
_entity_poly.pdbx_strand_id
1 'polypeptide(L)'
;MEFEGATVEGHRDEYGMRQGWFRFLNASGELIGTAHFRDDILHGQVVTLYRGLCVAELNYIDGLPHGPYRRRVHEDVYDVPKAAWEEGSFSCGLVSGIFRLRDESGNVLCSRDFGLTPRENDTLRACLKGGRLWGPADWFEHARELFANARLGEGLAAMARGVGDGGDPRTLRETLRRVAAPVTTAESIRRAAAVEKSGSARALLAALLRGAEPTSVLRRLAVLSREEASAAFLGASVALREWPLSPIVFRAVREARPGGDTSMVLEDAKTLELTHPDEAAVLRTLVRRLLNKVIPPAKHEPATVRSLARGDAPTLRLTDPPTIRRRASAVAASEL
;
A
#
# COMPACT_ATOMS: atom_id res chain seq x y z
N MET A 1 19.41 2.14 -8.94
CA MET A 1 20.48 2.90 -8.26
C MET A 1 21.57 3.12 -9.30
N GLU A 2 22.01 4.36 -9.43
CA GLU A 2 22.40 5.04 -10.69
C GLU A 2 23.87 4.89 -11.12
N PHE A 3 24.46 3.69 -11.03
CA PHE A 3 25.84 3.48 -11.51
C PHE A 3 25.98 2.23 -12.40
N GLU A 4 24.91 1.84 -13.08
CA GLU A 4 24.96 0.72 -14.04
C GLU A 4 25.95 1.03 -15.17
N GLY A 5 26.84 0.07 -15.45
CA GLY A 5 27.89 0.21 -16.46
C GLY A 5 29.09 1.07 -16.04
N ALA A 6 29.15 1.51 -14.77
CA ALA A 6 30.29 2.27 -14.28
C ALA A 6 31.51 1.37 -13.98
N THR A 7 32.71 1.90 -14.21
CA THR A 7 33.92 1.34 -13.62
C THR A 7 33.94 1.69 -12.13
N VAL A 8 34.24 0.70 -11.30
CA VAL A 8 34.13 0.77 -9.83
C VAL A 8 35.51 0.61 -9.21
N GLU A 9 35.99 1.65 -8.54
CA GLU A 9 37.27 1.66 -7.83
C GLU A 9 37.02 1.74 -6.32
N GLY A 10 37.64 0.86 -5.53
CA GLY A 10 37.55 0.88 -4.07
C GLY A 10 38.12 -0.38 -3.43
N HIS A 11 38.14 -0.40 -2.10
CA HIS A 11 38.70 -1.50 -1.32
C HIS A 11 37.69 -2.64 -1.15
N ARG A 12 38.12 -3.87 -1.41
CA ARG A 12 37.38 -5.09 -1.10
C ARG A 12 38.11 -5.88 -0.04
N ASP A 13 37.36 -6.50 0.88
CA ASP A 13 37.94 -7.40 1.87
C ASP A 13 38.32 -8.77 1.29
N GLU A 14 38.77 -9.68 2.16
CA GLU A 14 39.18 -11.05 1.80
C GLU A 14 38.05 -11.90 1.20
N TYR A 15 36.79 -11.54 1.43
CA TYR A 15 35.61 -12.19 0.85
C TYR A 15 35.14 -11.50 -0.44
N GLY A 16 35.85 -10.46 -0.89
CA GLY A 16 35.49 -9.67 -2.06
C GLY A 16 34.38 -8.66 -1.79
N MET A 17 33.95 -8.44 -0.56
CA MET A 17 32.89 -7.48 -0.23
C MET A 17 33.43 -6.06 -0.23
N ARG A 18 32.64 -5.09 -0.72
CA ARG A 18 33.02 -3.67 -0.72
C ARG A 18 33.07 -3.11 0.71
N GLN A 19 34.19 -2.48 1.04
CA GLN A 19 34.41 -1.81 2.32
C GLN A 19 34.93 -0.39 2.11
N GLY A 20 34.35 0.59 2.79
CA GLY A 20 34.80 1.97 2.72
C GLY A 20 34.33 2.69 1.46
N TRP A 21 35.16 3.62 0.98
CA TRP A 21 34.82 4.51 -0.12
C TRP A 21 35.04 3.87 -1.49
N PHE A 22 34.06 4.09 -2.36
CA PHE A 22 34.07 3.71 -3.75
C PHE A 22 33.85 4.91 -4.66
N ARG A 23 34.52 4.89 -5.81
CA ARG A 23 34.36 5.85 -6.91
C ARG A 23 33.69 5.15 -8.09
N PHE A 24 32.75 5.83 -8.70
CA PHE A 24 32.02 5.37 -9.88
C PHE A 24 32.38 6.27 -11.05
N LEU A 25 32.89 5.66 -12.13
CA LEU A 25 33.35 6.36 -13.33
C LEU A 25 32.46 5.95 -14.52
N ASN A 26 32.13 6.90 -15.38
CA ASN A 26 31.44 6.57 -16.64
C ASN A 26 32.41 5.94 -17.68
N ALA A 27 31.90 5.60 -18.86
CA ALA A 27 32.68 4.98 -19.92
C ALA A 27 33.85 5.85 -20.45
N SER A 28 33.79 7.18 -20.27
CA SER A 28 34.89 8.10 -20.61
C SER A 28 35.89 8.28 -19.46
N GLY A 29 35.72 7.60 -18.33
CA GLY A 29 36.59 7.71 -17.16
C GLY A 29 36.31 8.94 -16.28
N GLU A 30 35.18 9.61 -16.44
CA GLU A 30 34.79 10.75 -15.62
C GLU A 30 34.05 10.29 -14.36
N LEU A 31 34.34 10.92 -13.22
CA LEU A 31 33.69 10.62 -11.95
C LEU A 31 32.21 11.03 -11.97
N ILE A 32 31.32 10.05 -11.78
CA ILE A 32 29.87 10.25 -11.72
C ILE A 32 29.31 10.07 -10.31
N GLY A 33 30.12 9.60 -9.36
CA GLY A 33 29.72 9.59 -7.96
C GLY A 33 30.70 8.88 -7.03
N THR A 34 30.39 8.98 -5.74
CA THR A 34 31.06 8.26 -4.67
C THR A 34 30.03 7.65 -3.73
N ALA A 35 30.39 6.53 -3.10
CA ALA A 35 29.56 5.93 -2.06
C ALA A 35 30.42 5.22 -1.03
N HIS A 36 29.95 5.21 0.21
CA HIS A 36 30.55 4.42 1.28
C HIS A 36 29.79 3.10 1.48
N PHE A 37 30.53 2.00 1.60
CA PHE A 37 30.00 0.66 1.82
C PHE A 37 30.53 0.04 3.11
N ARG A 38 29.71 -0.83 3.70
CA ARG A 38 30.08 -1.77 4.75
C ARG A 38 29.46 -3.11 4.38
N ASP A 39 30.27 -4.13 4.18
CA ASP A 39 29.83 -5.48 3.79
C ASP A 39 28.90 -5.46 2.56
N ASP A 40 29.33 -4.77 1.49
CA ASP A 40 28.54 -4.56 0.26
C ASP A 40 27.25 -3.75 0.38
N ILE A 41 26.90 -3.29 1.59
CA ILE A 41 25.70 -2.49 1.88
C ILE A 41 26.07 -1.02 1.96
N LEU A 42 25.26 -0.13 1.36
CA LEU A 42 25.45 1.31 1.50
C LEU A 42 25.38 1.72 2.97
N HIS A 43 26.42 2.37 3.46
CA HIS A 43 26.52 2.77 4.85
C HIS A 43 27.38 4.02 4.95
N GLY A 44 26.79 5.21 5.10
CA GLY A 44 27.48 6.49 5.03
C GLY A 44 26.98 7.36 3.87
N GLN A 45 27.81 8.32 3.44
CA GLN A 45 27.42 9.29 2.42
C GLN A 45 27.51 8.68 1.01
N VAL A 46 26.57 9.09 0.17
CA VAL A 46 26.56 8.87 -1.28
C VAL A 46 26.44 10.23 -1.95
N VAL A 47 27.33 10.49 -2.91
CA VAL A 47 27.34 11.71 -3.72
C VAL A 47 27.19 11.32 -5.18
N THR A 48 26.21 11.91 -5.86
CA THR A 48 26.01 11.77 -7.31
C THR A 48 26.45 13.05 -8.00
N LEU A 49 27.24 12.90 -9.07
CA LEU A 49 27.75 13.99 -9.90
C LEU A 49 27.16 13.91 -11.31
N TYR A 50 26.85 15.06 -11.89
CA TYR A 50 26.53 15.21 -13.30
C TYR A 50 27.45 16.26 -13.92
N ARG A 51 28.27 15.87 -14.90
CA ARG A 51 29.27 16.74 -15.54
C ARG A 51 30.17 17.45 -14.51
N GLY A 52 30.61 16.72 -13.49
CA GLY A 52 31.46 17.24 -12.41
C GLY A 52 30.75 18.08 -11.35
N LEU A 53 29.44 18.37 -11.50
CA LEU A 53 28.65 19.10 -10.51
C LEU A 53 27.91 18.13 -9.60
N CYS A 54 27.93 18.38 -8.29
CA CYS A 54 27.11 17.61 -7.35
C CYS A 54 25.63 17.85 -7.64
N VAL A 55 24.87 16.78 -7.85
CA VAL A 55 23.42 16.82 -8.09
C VAL A 55 22.64 16.08 -7.01
N ALA A 56 23.28 15.25 -6.19
CA ALA A 56 22.66 14.65 -5.03
C ALA A 56 23.68 14.29 -3.95
N GLU A 57 23.28 14.47 -2.69
CA GLU A 57 23.97 14.02 -1.50
C GLU A 57 22.96 13.34 -0.59
N LEU A 58 23.20 12.08 -0.28
CA LEU A 58 22.35 11.26 0.58
C LEU A 58 23.22 10.57 1.63
N ASN A 59 22.63 10.22 2.76
CA ASN A 59 23.26 9.42 3.79
C ASN A 59 22.47 8.13 3.98
N TYR A 60 23.19 7.06 4.30
CA TYR A 60 22.64 5.72 4.45
C TYR A 60 23.10 5.08 5.75
N ILE A 61 22.22 4.29 6.36
CA ILE A 61 22.55 3.34 7.41
C ILE A 61 21.95 2.01 6.97
N ASP A 62 22.82 1.01 6.78
CA ASP A 62 22.45 -0.37 6.45
C ASP A 62 21.52 -0.46 5.23
N GLY A 63 21.89 0.26 4.17
CA GLY A 63 21.21 0.25 2.88
C GLY A 63 19.96 1.14 2.83
N LEU A 64 19.54 1.72 3.95
CA LEU A 64 18.38 2.60 4.02
C LEU A 64 18.82 4.06 4.10
N PRO A 65 18.18 4.97 3.33
CA PRO A 65 18.38 6.41 3.49
C PRO A 65 18.15 6.83 4.94
N HIS A 66 19.09 7.59 5.52
CA HIS A 66 19.04 8.03 6.90
C HIS A 66 19.84 9.33 7.07
N GLY A 67 19.27 10.30 7.79
CA GLY A 67 19.90 11.60 8.00
C GLY A 67 19.60 12.59 6.85
N PRO A 68 20.33 13.72 6.82
CA PRO A 68 20.06 14.80 5.88
C PRO A 68 20.35 14.38 4.44
N TYR A 69 19.59 14.94 3.52
CA TYR A 69 19.82 14.82 2.09
C TYR A 69 19.60 16.15 1.37
N ARG A 70 20.23 16.27 0.21
CA ARG A 70 19.99 17.33 -0.76
C ARG A 70 20.05 16.73 -2.16
N ARG A 71 19.14 17.12 -3.04
CA ARG A 71 19.18 16.70 -4.45
C ARG A 71 18.64 17.77 -5.37
N ARG A 72 19.15 17.77 -6.60
CA ARG A 72 18.63 18.60 -7.68
C ARG A 72 17.26 18.08 -8.06
N VAL A 73 16.32 19.00 -8.24
CA VAL A 73 14.95 18.71 -8.66
C VAL A 73 14.96 18.40 -10.15
N HIS A 74 14.33 17.29 -10.55
CA HIS A 74 14.04 17.02 -11.96
C HIS A 74 12.87 17.90 -12.43
N GLU A 75 12.83 18.20 -13.72
CA GLU A 75 11.72 18.93 -14.33
C GLU A 75 10.37 18.24 -14.02
N ASP A 76 9.33 19.04 -13.84
CA ASP A 76 7.94 18.61 -13.63
C ASP A 76 7.65 17.76 -12.39
N VAL A 77 8.53 17.77 -11.37
CA VAL A 77 8.27 17.07 -10.10
C VAL A 77 7.37 17.90 -9.16
N TYR A 78 7.60 19.22 -9.08
CA TYR A 78 6.94 20.10 -8.11
C TYR A 78 6.11 21.19 -8.80
N ASP A 79 4.93 21.48 -8.24
CA ASP A 79 4.06 22.62 -8.61
C ASP A 79 4.60 23.94 -8.00
N VAL A 80 5.93 24.06 -7.91
CA VAL A 80 6.62 25.21 -7.33
C VAL A 80 7.60 25.71 -8.39
N PRO A 81 7.26 26.80 -9.11
CA PRO A 81 8.12 27.35 -10.13
C PRO A 81 9.51 27.68 -9.57
N LYS A 82 10.55 27.44 -10.39
CA LYS A 82 11.97 27.69 -10.05
C LYS A 82 12.55 26.78 -8.96
N ALA A 83 11.84 25.75 -8.50
CA ALA A 83 12.42 24.75 -7.61
C ALA A 83 13.60 24.05 -8.30
N ALA A 84 14.80 24.24 -7.76
CA ALA A 84 16.04 23.67 -8.27
C ALA A 84 16.60 22.61 -7.32
N TRP A 85 16.34 22.75 -6.02
CA TRP A 85 16.86 21.85 -4.98
C TRP A 85 15.75 21.39 -4.04
N GLU A 86 15.82 20.12 -3.68
CA GLU A 86 15.04 19.50 -2.62
C GLU A 86 15.97 19.08 -1.48
N GLU A 87 15.60 19.45 -0.26
CA GLU A 87 16.34 19.15 0.95
C GLU A 87 15.42 18.58 2.02
N GLY A 88 15.93 17.69 2.84
CA GLY A 88 15.19 17.15 3.97
C GLY A 88 16.02 16.15 4.76
N SER A 89 15.33 15.31 5.53
CA SER A 89 15.97 14.21 6.25
C SER A 89 15.19 12.92 6.06
N PHE A 90 15.91 11.81 6.00
CA PHE A 90 15.34 10.48 6.11
C PHE A 90 15.54 9.93 7.52
N SER A 91 14.64 9.05 7.93
CA SER A 91 14.80 8.20 9.11
C SER A 91 14.21 6.83 8.76
N CYS A 92 15.08 5.81 8.80
CA CYS A 92 14.77 4.43 8.39
C CYS A 92 14.15 4.35 6.97
N GLY A 93 14.73 5.05 6.01
CA GLY A 93 14.29 5.04 4.60
C GLY A 93 13.03 5.85 4.30
N LEU A 94 12.42 6.51 5.28
CA LEU A 94 11.23 7.33 5.12
C LEU A 94 11.54 8.80 5.41
N VAL A 95 10.92 9.71 4.67
CA VAL A 95 11.11 11.15 4.89
C VAL A 95 10.61 11.57 6.27
N SER A 96 11.24 12.58 6.85
CA SER A 96 10.95 13.09 8.19
C SER A 96 11.48 14.52 8.36
N GLY A 97 10.93 15.21 9.35
CA GLY A 97 11.33 16.57 9.72
C GLY A 97 11.04 17.57 8.62
N ILE A 98 11.86 18.63 8.57
CA ILE A 98 11.63 19.75 7.67
C ILE A 98 12.11 19.42 6.26
N PHE A 99 11.17 19.36 5.34
CA PHE A 99 11.36 19.33 3.90
C PHE A 99 11.37 20.74 3.34
N ARG A 100 12.30 21.03 2.42
CA ARG A 100 12.41 22.33 1.74
C ARG A 100 12.61 22.17 0.25
N LEU A 101 12.01 23.09 -0.50
CA LEU A 101 12.36 23.37 -1.88
C LEU A 101 13.06 24.73 -1.96
N ARG A 102 14.15 24.80 -2.72
CA ARG A 102 14.91 26.02 -2.94
C ARG A 102 15.10 26.34 -4.42
N ASP A 103 15.28 27.60 -4.72
CA ASP A 103 15.76 28.04 -6.04
C ASP A 103 17.28 27.86 -6.20
N GLU A 104 17.83 28.21 -7.36
CA GLU A 104 19.27 28.15 -7.64
C GLU A 104 20.10 29.12 -6.79
N SER A 105 19.49 30.17 -6.24
CA SER A 105 20.15 31.12 -5.34
C SER A 105 20.15 30.65 -3.88
N GLY A 106 19.47 29.53 -3.59
CA GLY A 106 19.34 28.98 -2.24
C GLY A 106 18.18 29.54 -1.42
N ASN A 107 17.31 30.38 -2.00
CA ASN A 107 16.14 30.90 -1.30
C ASN A 107 15.11 29.79 -1.10
N VAL A 108 14.46 29.75 0.07
CA VAL A 108 13.40 28.78 0.35
C VAL A 108 12.12 29.20 -0.37
N LEU A 109 11.67 28.37 -1.31
CA LEU A 109 10.42 28.56 -2.05
C LEU A 109 9.25 27.88 -1.33
N CYS A 110 9.52 26.74 -0.68
CA CYS A 110 8.52 25.97 0.04
C CYS A 110 9.19 25.28 1.24
N SER A 111 8.45 25.22 2.35
CA SER A 111 8.82 24.44 3.54
C SER A 111 7.61 23.65 4.01
N ARG A 112 7.83 22.38 4.34
CA ARG A 112 6.84 21.49 4.96
C ARG A 112 7.52 20.76 6.09
N ASP A 113 6.84 20.64 7.23
CA ASP A 113 7.27 19.70 8.26
C ASP A 113 6.56 18.39 7.98
N PHE A 114 7.32 17.31 7.78
CA PHE A 114 6.79 15.94 7.67
C PHE A 114 6.75 15.22 9.02
N GLY A 115 7.20 15.90 10.08
CA GLY A 115 7.16 15.40 11.44
C GLY A 115 8.04 14.17 11.63
N LEU A 116 7.67 13.35 12.61
CA LEU A 116 8.33 12.09 12.91
C LEU A 116 7.94 11.03 11.87
N THR A 117 8.90 10.19 11.52
CA THR A 117 8.63 9.01 10.70
C THR A 117 7.54 8.16 11.36
N PRO A 118 6.47 7.77 10.64
CA PRO A 118 5.45 6.88 11.18
C PRO A 118 6.09 5.61 11.73
N ARG A 119 5.75 5.23 12.96
CA ARG A 119 6.26 4.00 13.59
C ARG A 119 5.17 2.94 13.62
N GLU A 120 5.56 1.68 13.47
CA GLU A 120 4.64 0.57 13.68
C GLU A 120 4.46 0.45 15.20
N ASN A 121 3.43 1.12 15.71
CA ASN A 121 3.12 1.20 17.14
C ASN A 121 1.61 1.10 17.36
N ASP A 122 1.20 1.14 18.62
CA ASP A 122 -0.20 0.92 18.98
C ASP A 122 -1.15 1.97 18.41
N THR A 123 -0.69 3.20 18.17
CA THR A 123 -1.51 4.22 17.50
C THR A 123 -1.73 3.91 16.03
N LEU A 124 -0.67 3.57 15.27
CA LEU A 124 -0.85 3.21 13.86
C LEU A 124 -1.70 1.93 13.76
N ARG A 125 -1.50 0.98 14.67
CA ARG A 125 -2.37 -0.18 14.80
C ARG A 125 -3.80 0.21 15.15
N ALA A 126 -4.04 1.18 16.02
CA ALA A 126 -5.39 1.66 16.36
C ALA A 126 -6.09 2.26 15.13
N CYS A 127 -5.39 3.10 14.37
CA CYS A 127 -5.91 3.66 13.11
C CYS A 127 -6.25 2.56 12.08
N LEU A 128 -5.53 1.44 12.08
CA LEU A 128 -5.67 0.36 11.08
C LEU A 128 -6.57 -0.81 11.50
N LYS A 129 -6.62 -1.13 12.79
CA LYS A 129 -7.24 -2.37 13.30
C LYS A 129 -8.62 -2.15 13.92
N GLY A 130 -8.93 -0.93 14.37
CA GLY A 130 -10.19 -0.67 15.08
C GLY A 130 -10.28 -1.43 16.42
N GLY A 131 -11.24 -1.04 17.24
CA GLY A 131 -11.44 -1.61 18.59
C GLY A 131 -12.20 -0.67 19.53
N ARG A 132 -12.28 0.61 19.18
CA ARG A 132 -13.09 1.62 19.86
C ARG A 132 -14.05 2.23 18.83
N LEU A 133 -15.34 2.26 19.13
CA LEU A 133 -16.35 2.93 18.30
C LEU A 133 -16.15 4.43 18.46
N TRP A 134 -15.47 5.03 17.49
CA TRP A 134 -15.23 6.47 17.42
C TRP A 134 -16.12 7.08 16.35
N GLY A 135 -16.76 8.19 16.69
CA GLY A 135 -17.45 9.02 15.73
C GLY A 135 -16.46 9.89 14.93
N PRO A 136 -16.93 10.58 13.89
CA PRO A 136 -16.10 11.51 13.12
C PRO A 136 -15.39 12.55 13.99
N ALA A 137 -16.09 13.12 14.98
CA ALA A 137 -15.53 14.14 15.88
C ALA A 137 -14.34 13.60 16.69
N ASP A 138 -14.45 12.39 17.25
CA ASP A 138 -13.40 11.73 18.01
C ASP A 138 -12.15 11.49 17.14
N TRP A 139 -12.35 11.06 15.88
CA TRP A 139 -11.25 10.88 14.92
C TRP A 139 -10.54 12.20 14.59
N PHE A 140 -11.27 13.30 14.42
CA PHE A 140 -10.68 14.61 14.18
C PHE A 140 -9.94 15.14 15.39
N GLU A 141 -10.46 14.94 16.60
CA GLU A 141 -9.78 15.30 17.85
C GLU A 141 -8.47 14.49 17.98
N HIS A 142 -8.53 13.18 17.80
CA HIS A 142 -7.34 12.34 17.83
C HIS A 142 -6.31 12.73 16.74
N ALA A 143 -6.77 13.09 15.54
CA ALA A 143 -5.89 13.61 14.50
C ALA A 143 -5.16 14.89 14.94
N ARG A 144 -5.84 15.81 15.64
CA ARG A 144 -5.21 17.03 16.18
C ARG A 144 -4.14 16.70 17.22
N GLU A 145 -4.39 15.76 18.12
CA GLU A 145 -3.38 15.29 19.08
C GLU A 145 -2.16 14.72 18.37
N LEU A 146 -2.36 13.91 17.34
CA LEU A 146 -1.27 13.34 16.55
C LEU A 146 -0.47 14.43 15.83
N PHE A 147 -1.13 15.43 15.27
CA PHE A 147 -0.45 16.58 14.67
C PHE A 147 0.34 17.39 15.68
N ALA A 148 -0.21 17.64 16.87
CA ALA A 148 0.49 18.34 17.96
C ALA A 148 1.77 17.61 18.40
N ASN A 149 1.80 16.29 18.26
CA ASN A 149 2.96 15.44 18.56
C ASN A 149 3.85 15.15 17.33
N ALA A 150 3.72 15.94 16.26
CA ALA A 150 4.46 15.78 15.00
C ALA A 150 4.29 14.40 14.33
N ARG A 151 3.15 13.72 14.53
CA ARG A 151 2.83 12.42 13.92
C ARG A 151 1.88 12.58 12.74
N LEU A 152 2.35 13.29 11.71
CA LEU A 152 1.51 13.76 10.62
C LEU A 152 0.92 12.63 9.77
N GLY A 153 1.69 11.58 9.50
CA GLY A 153 1.19 10.41 8.77
C GLY A 153 0.02 9.75 9.50
N GLU A 154 0.19 9.47 10.80
CA GLU A 154 -0.88 8.88 11.61
C GLU A 154 -2.08 9.83 11.78
N GLY A 155 -1.84 11.13 11.92
CA GLY A 155 -2.91 12.14 12.00
C GLY A 155 -3.73 12.22 10.71
N LEU A 156 -3.10 12.13 9.54
CA LEU A 156 -3.80 12.04 8.26
C LEU A 156 -4.62 10.75 8.15
N ALA A 157 -4.11 9.62 8.66
CA ALA A 157 -4.86 8.37 8.70
C ALA A 157 -6.09 8.46 9.61
N ALA A 158 -5.95 9.03 10.80
CA ALA A 158 -7.05 9.28 11.73
C ALA A 158 -8.10 10.23 11.11
N MET A 159 -7.65 11.31 10.47
CA MET A 159 -8.54 12.25 9.78
C MET A 159 -9.30 11.57 8.62
N ALA A 160 -8.64 10.71 7.85
CA ALA A 160 -9.28 9.91 6.81
C ALA A 160 -10.32 8.95 7.40
N ARG A 161 -10.08 8.35 8.58
CA ARG A 161 -11.12 7.58 9.29
C ARG A 161 -12.35 8.44 9.58
N GLY A 162 -12.14 9.64 10.14
CA GLY A 162 -13.22 10.57 10.44
C GLY A 162 -14.04 10.98 9.22
N VAL A 163 -13.39 11.26 8.08
CA VAL A 163 -14.09 11.55 6.81
C VAL A 163 -14.87 10.32 6.31
N GLY A 164 -14.26 9.14 6.33
CA GLY A 164 -14.92 7.90 5.92
C GLY A 164 -16.15 7.54 6.76
N ASP A 165 -16.16 7.97 8.01
CA ASP A 165 -17.26 7.78 8.96
C ASP A 165 -18.32 8.90 8.90
N GLY A 166 -18.25 9.80 7.91
CA GLY A 166 -19.25 10.85 7.63
C GLY A 166 -18.80 12.28 7.92
N GLY A 167 -17.52 12.49 8.23
CA GLY A 167 -16.93 13.82 8.39
C GLY A 167 -16.77 14.59 7.07
N ASP A 168 -16.52 15.90 7.16
CA ASP A 168 -16.36 16.77 5.99
C ASP A 168 -15.04 16.49 5.24
N PRO A 169 -15.07 16.03 3.98
CA PRO A 169 -13.86 15.77 3.19
C PRO A 169 -13.03 17.02 2.87
N ARG A 170 -13.62 18.22 2.93
CA ARG A 170 -12.89 19.49 2.69
C ARG A 170 -11.76 19.66 3.70
N THR A 171 -12.00 19.29 4.96
CA THR A 171 -11.00 19.39 6.04
C THR A 171 -9.76 18.53 5.75
N LEU A 172 -9.96 17.30 5.24
CA LEU A 172 -8.86 16.42 4.86
C LEU A 172 -8.11 16.95 3.64
N ARG A 173 -8.82 17.44 2.62
CA ARG A 173 -8.22 18.01 1.41
C ARG A 173 -7.35 19.23 1.72
N GLU A 174 -7.85 20.14 2.55
CA GLU A 174 -7.11 21.32 3.00
C GLU A 174 -5.89 20.95 3.83
N THR A 175 -6.04 19.97 4.73
CA THR A 175 -4.93 19.47 5.54
C THR A 175 -3.84 18.85 4.65
N LEU A 176 -4.20 18.02 3.69
CA LEU A 176 -3.27 17.43 2.72
C LEU A 176 -2.50 18.50 1.95
N ARG A 177 -3.19 19.52 1.41
CA ARG A 177 -2.53 20.65 0.70
C ARG A 177 -1.52 21.40 1.58
N ARG A 178 -1.80 21.50 2.88
CA ARG A 178 -0.93 22.18 3.85
C ARG A 178 0.29 21.36 4.24
N VAL A 179 0.14 20.04 4.45
CA VAL A 179 1.21 19.21 5.04
C VAL A 179 2.00 18.41 4.00
N ALA A 180 1.41 18.08 2.86
CA ALA A 180 2.09 17.29 1.83
C ALA A 180 2.98 18.17 0.93
N ALA A 181 3.93 17.52 0.27
CA ALA A 181 4.75 18.15 -0.76
C ALA A 181 3.87 18.63 -1.95
N PRO A 182 4.05 19.86 -2.45
CA PRO A 182 3.30 20.39 -3.60
C PRO A 182 3.86 19.82 -4.91
N VAL A 183 3.51 18.58 -5.23
CA VAL A 183 3.92 17.90 -6.46
C VAL A 183 2.93 18.10 -7.59
N THR A 184 3.39 18.01 -8.83
CA THR A 184 2.51 18.00 -10.00
C THR A 184 1.55 16.80 -9.94
N THR A 185 0.41 16.89 -10.63
CA THR A 185 -0.54 15.77 -10.73
C THR A 185 0.11 14.49 -11.27
N ALA A 186 0.96 14.62 -12.29
CA ALA A 186 1.65 13.48 -12.89
C ALA A 186 2.61 12.81 -11.88
N GLU A 187 3.37 13.60 -11.12
CA GLU A 187 4.25 13.08 -10.08
C GLU A 187 3.47 12.49 -8.90
N SER A 188 2.33 13.09 -8.53
CA SER A 188 1.44 12.57 -7.49
C SER A 188 0.96 11.15 -7.81
N ILE A 189 0.53 10.91 -9.05
CA ILE A 189 0.12 9.59 -9.55
C ILE A 189 1.31 8.64 -9.57
N ARG A 190 2.48 9.06 -10.07
CA ARG A 190 3.70 8.25 -10.12
C ARG A 190 4.11 7.78 -8.72
N ARG A 191 4.09 8.68 -7.72
CA ARG A 191 4.40 8.37 -6.33
C ARG A 191 3.40 7.38 -5.72
N ALA A 192 2.12 7.50 -6.04
CA ALA A 192 1.11 6.53 -5.61
C ALA A 192 1.35 5.14 -6.23
N ALA A 193 1.61 5.07 -7.53
CA ALA A 193 1.91 3.82 -8.24
C ALA A 193 3.15 3.11 -7.64
N ALA A 194 4.19 3.87 -7.27
CA ALA A 194 5.40 3.31 -6.64
C ALA A 194 5.14 2.61 -5.30
N VAL A 195 4.04 2.93 -4.61
CA VAL A 195 3.67 2.30 -3.32
C VAL A 195 2.40 1.45 -3.40
N GLU A 196 1.81 1.27 -4.58
CA GLU A 196 0.55 0.55 -4.77
C GLU A 196 0.62 -0.90 -4.25
N LYS A 197 1.76 -1.56 -4.47
CA LYS A 197 2.00 -2.95 -4.01
C LYS A 197 2.57 -3.03 -2.60
N SER A 198 2.80 -1.88 -1.95
CA SER A 198 3.39 -1.84 -0.61
C SER A 198 2.54 -2.60 0.39
N GLY A 199 3.16 -3.48 1.18
CA GLY A 199 2.56 -4.11 2.36
C GLY A 199 2.69 -3.27 3.63
N SER A 200 3.28 -2.07 3.54
CA SER A 200 3.64 -1.24 4.68
C SER A 200 2.77 0.02 4.74
N ALA A 201 1.94 0.12 5.78
CA ALA A 201 1.16 1.33 6.05
C ALA A 201 2.05 2.55 6.28
N ARG A 202 3.21 2.37 6.93
CA ARG A 202 4.19 3.46 7.12
C ARG A 202 4.68 4.03 5.79
N ALA A 203 4.98 3.16 4.82
CA ALA A 203 5.43 3.60 3.51
C ALA A 203 4.33 4.36 2.75
N LEU A 204 3.07 3.91 2.87
CA LEU A 204 1.90 4.59 2.29
C LEU A 204 1.71 5.99 2.89
N LEU A 205 1.80 6.12 4.21
CA LEU A 205 1.66 7.42 4.88
C LEU A 205 2.82 8.37 4.57
N ALA A 206 4.05 7.85 4.49
CA ALA A 206 5.19 8.65 4.05
C ALA A 206 5.04 9.10 2.58
N ALA A 207 4.49 8.25 1.71
CA ALA A 207 4.18 8.61 0.33
C ALA A 207 3.12 9.72 0.27
N LEU A 208 2.10 9.66 1.11
CA LEU A 208 1.06 10.70 1.23
C LEU A 208 1.66 12.06 1.62
N LEU A 209 2.57 12.10 2.60
CA LEU A 209 3.30 13.32 2.98
C LEU A 209 4.20 13.83 1.83
N ARG A 210 4.73 12.92 1.02
CA ARG A 210 5.41 13.26 -0.22
C ARG A 210 4.47 13.64 -1.37
N GLY A 211 3.17 13.83 -1.13
CA GLY A 211 2.23 14.27 -2.16
C GLY A 211 1.80 13.17 -3.12
N ALA A 212 1.95 11.88 -2.77
CA ALA A 212 1.32 10.80 -3.53
C ALA A 212 -0.20 10.98 -3.58
N GLU A 213 -0.81 10.55 -4.69
CA GLU A 213 -2.24 10.73 -4.94
C GLU A 213 -3.07 10.09 -3.80
N PRO A 214 -3.85 10.89 -3.04
CA PRO A 214 -4.48 10.44 -1.80
C PRO A 214 -5.46 9.28 -1.97
N THR A 215 -6.25 9.27 -3.05
CA THR A 215 -7.28 8.25 -3.28
C THR A 215 -6.67 6.86 -3.37
N SER A 216 -5.61 6.71 -4.16
CA SER A 216 -4.89 5.47 -4.39
C SER A 216 -4.21 4.98 -3.11
N VAL A 217 -3.57 5.89 -2.38
CA VAL A 217 -2.92 5.56 -1.10
C VAL A 217 -3.96 5.10 -0.06
N LEU A 218 -5.10 5.79 0.05
CA LEU A 218 -6.17 5.43 0.99
C LEU A 218 -6.83 4.11 0.62
N ARG A 219 -7.07 3.83 -0.67
CA ARG A 219 -7.54 2.52 -1.14
C ARG A 219 -6.57 1.41 -0.73
N ARG A 220 -5.26 1.65 -0.86
CA ARG A 220 -4.26 0.67 -0.45
C ARG A 220 -4.23 0.49 1.07
N LEU A 221 -4.36 1.57 1.85
CA LEU A 221 -4.52 1.48 3.30
C LEU A 221 -5.76 0.70 3.70
N ALA A 222 -6.88 0.84 2.98
CA ALA A 222 -8.07 0.02 3.20
C ALA A 222 -7.76 -1.48 3.06
N VAL A 223 -6.98 -1.86 2.05
CA VAL A 223 -6.51 -3.25 1.85
C VAL A 223 -5.59 -3.72 2.99
N LEU A 224 -4.85 -2.86 3.66
CA LEU A 224 -4.03 -3.25 4.82
C LEU A 224 -4.78 -3.26 6.16
N SER A 225 -5.99 -2.69 6.19
CA SER A 225 -6.77 -2.44 7.40
C SER A 225 -7.78 -3.54 7.71
N ARG A 226 -8.24 -3.59 8.97
CA ARG A 226 -9.39 -4.40 9.40
C ARG A 226 -10.72 -3.70 9.03
N GLU A 227 -11.82 -4.45 9.06
CA GLU A 227 -13.12 -4.10 8.47
C GLU A 227 -13.57 -2.65 8.67
N GLU A 228 -13.70 -2.18 9.91
CA GLU A 228 -14.15 -0.80 10.18
C GLU A 228 -13.21 0.25 9.57
N ALA A 229 -11.91 0.09 9.78
CA ALA A 229 -10.90 0.98 9.21
C ALA A 229 -10.85 0.90 7.69
N SER A 230 -11.04 -0.29 7.14
CA SER A 230 -11.06 -0.56 5.71
C SER A 230 -12.20 0.21 5.03
N ALA A 231 -13.42 0.12 5.57
CA ALA A 231 -14.59 0.81 5.05
C ALA A 231 -14.40 2.34 5.10
N ALA A 232 -13.87 2.87 6.21
CA ALA A 232 -13.66 4.31 6.33
C ALA A 232 -12.55 4.83 5.41
N PHE A 233 -11.42 4.13 5.26
CA PHE A 233 -10.39 4.55 4.30
C PHE A 233 -10.92 4.53 2.86
N LEU A 234 -11.77 3.55 2.51
CA LEU A 234 -12.45 3.57 1.21
C LEU A 234 -13.41 4.76 1.11
N GLY A 235 -14.23 5.00 2.13
CA GLY A 235 -15.13 6.16 2.19
C GLY A 235 -14.42 7.49 2.00
N ALA A 236 -13.28 7.67 2.67
CA ALA A 236 -12.44 8.86 2.50
C ALA A 236 -11.84 8.95 1.09
N SER A 237 -11.35 7.84 0.54
CA SER A 237 -10.82 7.83 -0.84
C SER A 237 -11.87 8.28 -1.85
N VAL A 238 -13.11 7.82 -1.66
CA VAL A 238 -14.27 8.16 -2.48
C VAL A 238 -14.60 9.65 -2.28
N ALA A 239 -14.74 10.12 -1.05
CA ALA A 239 -15.07 11.51 -0.73
C ALA A 239 -14.04 12.55 -1.19
N LEU A 240 -12.77 12.16 -1.38
CA LEU A 240 -11.73 13.06 -1.87
C LEU A 240 -11.75 13.29 -3.38
N ARG A 241 -12.49 12.49 -4.16
CA ARG A 241 -12.56 12.63 -5.62
C ARG A 241 -13.18 13.97 -6.02
N GLU A 242 -12.69 14.50 -7.13
CA GLU A 242 -13.17 15.77 -7.70
C GLU A 242 -14.34 15.58 -8.67
N TRP A 243 -14.64 14.34 -9.07
CA TRP A 243 -15.74 14.00 -9.97
C TRP A 243 -16.96 13.49 -9.19
N PRO A 244 -18.19 13.80 -9.65
CA PRO A 244 -19.39 13.27 -9.02
C PRO A 244 -19.34 11.74 -9.08
N LEU A 245 -19.35 11.13 -7.90
CA LEU A 245 -19.46 9.69 -7.79
C LEU A 245 -20.83 9.24 -8.24
N SER A 246 -20.88 8.09 -8.91
CA SER A 246 -22.13 7.39 -9.08
C SER A 246 -22.77 7.16 -7.69
N PRO A 247 -24.06 7.46 -7.49
CA PRO A 247 -24.77 7.18 -6.24
C PRO A 247 -24.60 5.73 -5.76
N ILE A 248 -24.37 4.82 -6.70
CA ILE A 248 -24.08 3.39 -6.47
C ILE A 248 -22.81 3.20 -5.65
N VAL A 249 -21.74 3.96 -5.94
CA VAL A 249 -20.45 3.83 -5.22
C VAL A 249 -20.60 4.30 -3.78
N PHE A 250 -21.27 5.44 -3.56
CA PHE A 250 -21.54 5.95 -2.21
C PHE A 250 -22.37 4.98 -1.38
N ARG A 251 -23.44 4.42 -1.96
CA ARG A 251 -24.25 3.40 -1.31
C ARG A 251 -23.41 2.17 -0.98
N ALA A 252 -22.71 1.61 -1.96
CA ALA A 252 -21.91 0.41 -1.77
C ALA A 252 -20.85 0.56 -0.65
N VAL A 253 -20.18 1.70 -0.55
CA VAL A 253 -19.20 1.94 0.51
C VAL A 253 -19.85 2.11 1.89
N ARG A 254 -21.03 2.73 1.97
CA ARG A 254 -21.79 2.85 3.22
C ARG A 254 -22.23 1.48 3.73
N GLU A 255 -22.67 0.62 2.82
CA GLU A 255 -23.21 -0.71 3.13
C GLU A 255 -22.09 -1.76 3.32
N ALA A 256 -20.87 -1.49 2.85
CA ALA A 256 -19.69 -2.32 3.06
C ALA A 256 -19.10 -2.18 4.49
N ARG A 257 -19.93 -2.37 5.51
CA ARG A 257 -19.59 -2.29 6.94
C ARG A 257 -20.11 -3.53 7.68
N PRO A 258 -19.59 -3.85 8.89
CA PRO A 258 -20.17 -4.92 9.71
C PRO A 258 -21.69 -4.71 9.90
N GLY A 259 -22.49 -5.71 9.53
CA GLY A 259 -23.96 -5.66 9.61
C GLY A 259 -24.67 -5.01 8.41
N GLY A 260 -23.95 -4.53 7.40
CA GLY A 260 -24.55 -4.01 6.16
C GLY A 260 -24.90 -5.09 5.14
N ASP A 261 -25.65 -4.73 4.10
CA ASP A 261 -26.10 -5.68 3.06
C ASP A 261 -24.99 -6.00 2.05
N THR A 262 -24.19 -7.02 2.35
CA THR A 262 -23.11 -7.48 1.49
C THR A 262 -23.57 -7.96 0.11
N SER A 263 -24.81 -8.43 -0.02
CA SER A 263 -25.37 -8.89 -1.30
C SER A 263 -25.62 -7.71 -2.23
N MET A 264 -26.20 -6.63 -1.69
CA MET A 264 -26.37 -5.38 -2.42
C MET A 264 -25.03 -4.77 -2.83
N VAL A 265 -24.00 -4.80 -1.97
CA VAL A 265 -22.65 -4.31 -2.33
C VAL A 265 -22.05 -5.10 -3.49
N LEU A 266 -22.29 -6.42 -3.57
CA LEU A 266 -21.82 -7.23 -4.70
C LEU A 266 -22.59 -6.92 -6.00
N GLU A 267 -23.90 -6.67 -5.93
CA GLU A 267 -24.69 -6.23 -7.08
C GLU A 267 -24.23 -4.86 -7.59
N ASP A 268 -23.98 -3.92 -6.68
CA ASP A 268 -23.41 -2.61 -6.99
C ASP A 268 -22.02 -2.76 -7.64
N ALA A 269 -21.17 -3.65 -7.12
CA ALA A 269 -19.88 -3.94 -7.73
C ALA A 269 -19.98 -4.58 -9.12
N LYS A 270 -21.01 -5.39 -9.42
CA LYS A 270 -21.26 -5.89 -10.79
C LYS A 270 -21.66 -4.76 -11.73
N THR A 271 -22.53 -3.86 -11.27
CA THR A 271 -22.98 -2.72 -12.08
C THR A 271 -21.84 -1.78 -12.41
N LEU A 272 -20.88 -1.63 -11.50
CA LEU A 272 -19.67 -0.83 -11.69
C LEU A 272 -18.58 -1.50 -12.54
N GLU A 273 -18.68 -2.80 -12.85
CA GLU A 273 -17.58 -3.54 -13.50
C GLU A 273 -17.23 -3.00 -14.90
N LEU A 274 -18.21 -2.52 -15.64
CA LEU A 274 -18.04 -2.00 -16.99
C LEU A 274 -17.55 -0.55 -17.05
N THR A 275 -17.89 0.25 -16.04
CA THR A 275 -17.64 1.71 -16.02
C THR A 275 -16.52 2.11 -15.06
N HIS A 276 -16.33 1.34 -13.99
CA HIS A 276 -15.40 1.61 -12.88
C HIS A 276 -14.81 0.30 -12.32
N PRO A 277 -14.04 -0.47 -13.12
CA PRO A 277 -13.56 -1.80 -12.76
C PRO A 277 -12.71 -1.84 -11.47
N ASP A 278 -11.91 -0.80 -11.21
CA ASP A 278 -11.10 -0.71 -9.99
C ASP A 278 -11.97 -0.60 -8.73
N GLU A 279 -13.09 0.12 -8.82
CA GLU A 279 -14.02 0.29 -7.71
C GLU A 279 -14.79 -0.99 -7.44
N ALA A 280 -15.22 -1.67 -8.50
CA ALA A 280 -15.79 -3.01 -8.40
C ALA A 280 -14.81 -4.00 -7.73
N ALA A 281 -13.52 -3.97 -8.11
CA ALA A 281 -12.50 -4.83 -7.52
C ALA A 281 -12.28 -4.56 -6.02
N VAL A 282 -12.25 -3.29 -5.62
CA VAL A 282 -12.11 -2.90 -4.21
C VAL A 282 -13.35 -3.31 -3.39
N LEU A 283 -14.56 -3.05 -3.89
CA LEU A 283 -15.80 -3.45 -3.22
C LEU A 283 -15.90 -4.98 -3.05
N ARG A 284 -15.55 -5.76 -4.09
CA ARG A 284 -15.48 -7.23 -4.00
C ARG A 284 -14.48 -7.69 -2.95
N THR A 285 -13.32 -7.02 -2.87
CA THR A 285 -12.29 -7.34 -1.88
C THR A 285 -12.79 -7.07 -0.47
N LEU A 286 -13.52 -5.98 -0.25
CA LEU A 286 -14.15 -5.67 1.03
C LEU A 286 -15.21 -6.71 1.42
N VAL A 287 -16.16 -7.00 0.52
CA VAL A 287 -17.22 -7.97 0.81
C VAL A 287 -16.63 -9.35 1.12
N ARG A 288 -15.64 -9.81 0.35
CA ARG A 288 -14.95 -11.09 0.62
C ARG A 288 -14.36 -11.12 2.03
N ARG A 289 -13.80 -10.01 2.51
CA ARG A 289 -13.22 -9.92 3.85
C ARG A 289 -14.28 -9.91 4.95
N LEU A 290 -15.40 -9.22 4.73
CA LEU A 290 -16.54 -9.21 5.65
C LEU A 290 -17.14 -10.63 5.76
N LEU A 291 -17.34 -11.32 4.64
CA LEU A 291 -17.94 -12.66 4.59
C LEU A 291 -17.03 -13.76 5.15
N ASN A 292 -15.71 -13.72 4.89
CA ASN A 292 -14.75 -14.71 5.37
C ASN A 292 -14.59 -14.77 6.90
N LYS A 293 -15.21 -13.85 7.66
CA LYS A 293 -15.29 -13.92 9.12
C LYS A 293 -16.65 -14.32 9.66
N VAL A 294 -17.73 -14.13 8.91
CA VAL A 294 -19.07 -14.59 9.29
C VAL A 294 -19.16 -16.12 9.18
N ILE A 295 -18.38 -16.72 8.28
CA ILE A 295 -18.23 -18.17 8.15
C ILE A 295 -16.81 -18.53 8.60
N PRO A 296 -16.60 -19.09 9.81
CA PRO A 296 -15.30 -19.67 10.11
C PRO A 296 -15.03 -20.78 9.06
N PRO A 297 -13.78 -20.97 8.59
CA PRO A 297 -13.48 -22.13 7.76
C PRO A 297 -13.93 -23.35 8.56
N ALA A 298 -14.83 -24.16 7.97
CA ALA A 298 -15.29 -25.39 8.59
C ALA A 298 -14.04 -26.14 9.06
N LYS A 299 -13.93 -26.35 10.38
CA LYS A 299 -12.94 -27.28 10.91
C LYS A 299 -13.31 -28.62 10.29
N HIS A 300 -12.59 -29.01 9.26
CA HIS A 300 -12.55 -30.41 8.88
C HIS A 300 -11.85 -31.11 10.04
N GLU A 301 -12.64 -31.63 10.98
CA GLU A 301 -12.18 -32.73 11.81
C GLU A 301 -11.79 -33.85 10.85
N PRO A 302 -10.53 -34.31 10.85
CA PRO A 302 -10.20 -35.53 10.13
C PRO A 302 -11.03 -36.64 10.76
N ALA A 303 -11.89 -37.26 9.95
CA ALA A 303 -12.73 -38.38 10.36
C ALA A 303 -11.84 -39.40 11.09
N THR A 304 -12.05 -39.50 12.40
CA THR A 304 -11.35 -40.46 13.23
C THR A 304 -11.85 -41.84 12.80
N VAL A 305 -11.03 -42.59 12.07
CA VAL A 305 -11.27 -44.01 11.81
C VAL A 305 -11.19 -44.71 13.16
N ARG A 306 -12.34 -44.89 13.81
CA ARG A 306 -12.48 -45.78 14.97
C ARG A 306 -12.35 -47.21 14.46
N SER A 307 -11.20 -47.79 14.75
CA SER A 307 -11.00 -49.24 14.77
C SER A 307 -12.02 -49.87 15.71
N LEU A 308 -12.92 -50.69 15.17
CA LEU A 308 -13.55 -51.77 15.92
C LEU A 308 -13.24 -53.07 15.21
N ALA A 309 -12.27 -53.77 15.79
CA ALA A 309 -11.95 -55.14 15.46
C ALA A 309 -12.99 -56.07 16.09
N ARG A 310 -13.41 -57.05 15.29
CA ARG A 310 -13.82 -58.43 15.62
C ARG A 310 -15.04 -58.64 16.52
N GLY A 311 -16.03 -59.30 15.92
CA GLY A 311 -17.11 -60.02 16.60
C GLY A 311 -17.98 -60.78 15.58
N ASP A 312 -17.54 -61.99 15.28
CA ASP A 312 -18.31 -63.18 14.86
C ASP A 312 -19.09 -63.24 13.52
N ALA A 313 -18.74 -64.29 12.77
CA ALA A 313 -19.30 -64.75 11.51
C ALA A 313 -20.70 -65.39 11.66
N PRO A 314 -21.42 -65.66 10.55
CA PRO A 314 -21.21 -66.97 9.95
C PRO A 314 -21.14 -66.98 8.41
N THR A 315 -20.29 -67.87 7.94
CA THR A 315 -20.13 -68.38 6.57
C THR A 315 -21.42 -69.00 6.02
N LEU A 316 -21.78 -68.62 4.79
CA LEU A 316 -22.63 -69.41 3.90
C LEU A 316 -21.98 -69.48 2.51
N ARG A 317 -21.54 -70.68 2.13
CA ARG A 317 -21.12 -71.06 0.79
C ARG A 317 -22.16 -72.00 0.19
N LEU A 318 -22.12 -72.09 -1.15
CA LEU A 318 -22.80 -73.01 -2.09
C LEU A 318 -24.15 -72.43 -2.58
N THR A 319 -24.42 -72.27 -3.88
CA THR A 319 -24.03 -73.06 -5.07
C THR A 319 -24.07 -72.23 -6.37
N ASP A 320 -23.31 -72.69 -7.37
CA ASP A 320 -23.30 -72.25 -8.77
C ASP A 320 -24.61 -72.54 -9.57
N PRO A 321 -24.77 -72.01 -10.81
CA PRO A 321 -25.99 -71.36 -11.32
C PRO A 321 -26.79 -72.16 -12.38
N PRO A 322 -27.92 -71.62 -12.90
CA PRO A 322 -28.36 -71.98 -14.25
C PRO A 322 -28.70 -70.77 -15.16
N THR A 323 -27.97 -70.74 -16.28
CA THR A 323 -28.43 -70.68 -17.68
C THR A 323 -29.57 -69.74 -18.13
N ILE A 324 -29.16 -68.71 -18.88
CA ILE A 324 -29.68 -68.13 -20.13
C ILE A 324 -31.09 -68.56 -20.60
N ARG A 325 -31.97 -67.57 -20.79
CA ARG A 325 -32.96 -67.56 -21.89
C ARG A 325 -32.91 -66.25 -22.66
N ARG A 326 -32.42 -66.32 -23.91
CA ARG A 326 -32.66 -65.34 -24.97
C ARG A 326 -34.12 -65.42 -25.42
N ARG A 327 -34.77 -64.28 -25.58
CA ARG A 327 -35.84 -64.08 -26.57
C ARG A 327 -35.56 -62.79 -27.33
N ALA A 328 -35.32 -62.95 -28.62
CA ALA A 328 -35.42 -61.90 -29.62
C ALA A 328 -36.81 -62.00 -30.28
N SER A 329 -37.36 -60.84 -30.66
CA SER A 329 -38.30 -60.56 -31.77
C SER A 329 -38.78 -59.11 -31.56
N ALA A 330 -38.37 -58.13 -32.37
CA ALA A 330 -38.74 -57.81 -33.76
C ALA A 330 -39.74 -56.63 -33.78
N VAL A 331 -39.28 -55.45 -34.19
CA VAL A 331 -39.62 -54.73 -35.45
C VAL A 331 -41.02 -54.08 -35.43
N ALA A 332 -41.05 -52.74 -35.50
CA ALA A 332 -41.68 -51.98 -36.59
C ALA A 332 -41.47 -50.47 -36.39
N ALA A 333 -40.89 -49.82 -37.40
CA ALA A 333 -41.02 -48.40 -37.68
C ALA A 333 -42.11 -48.24 -38.76
N SER A 334 -42.95 -47.20 -38.70
CA SER A 334 -43.04 -46.16 -39.74
C SER A 334 -44.16 -45.15 -39.43
N GLU A 335 -43.85 -43.90 -39.79
CA GLU A 335 -44.73 -42.86 -40.37
C GLU A 335 -45.82 -42.19 -39.50
N LEU A 336 -45.55 -40.95 -39.09
CA LEU A 336 -45.90 -39.73 -39.86
C LEU A 336 -44.97 -38.57 -39.51
#